data_AF-A0A8J5K6V7-F1
#
_entry.id   AF-A0A8J5K6V7-F1
#
_cell.length_a   1.000
_cell.length_b   1.000
_cell.length_c   1.000
_cell.angle_alpha   90.00
_cell.angle_beta   90.00
_cell.angle_gamma   90.00
#
_symmetry.space_group_name_H-M   'P 1'
#
loop_
_entity.id
_entity.type
_entity.pdbx_description
1 polymer ?
#
loop_
_entity_poly.entity_id
_entity_poly.type
_entity_poly.pdbx_seq_one_letter_code
_entity_poly.pdbx_strand_id
1 'polypeptide(L)'
;MDEAWKEVTVRCLCAAWRPLWPECVLQRDFEGFEELEEEAVVHEIVSLGNSMGLEVDDDDDVEELVEEHSKELSTEELLELHKEQNETLKRSLF
;
A
#
# COMPACT_ATOMS: atom_id res chain seq x y z
N MET A 1 25.34 11.79 24.09
CA MET A 1 23.91 11.39 24.15
C MET A 1 23.30 11.52 22.77
N ASP A 2 23.49 12.64 22.08
CA ASP A 2 22.92 12.85 20.73
C ASP A 2 23.43 11.87 19.66
N GLU A 3 24.63 11.31 19.83
CA GLU A 3 25.19 10.34 18.88
C GLU A 3 24.34 9.08 18.74
N ALA A 4 23.68 8.64 19.82
CA ALA A 4 22.84 7.43 19.80
C ALA A 4 21.51 7.63 19.06
N TRP A 5 21.10 8.88 18.82
CA TRP A 5 19.84 9.21 18.16
C TRP A 5 19.99 9.49 16.67
N LYS A 6 21.23 9.60 16.17
CA LYS A 6 21.49 9.90 14.75
C LYS A 6 21.00 8.82 13.79
N GLU A 7 20.94 7.57 14.24
CA GLU A 7 20.50 6.42 13.43
C GLU A 7 18.99 6.16 13.56
N VAL A 8 18.31 6.82 14.49
CA VAL A 8 16.87 6.64 14.70
C VAL A 8 16.13 7.49 13.68
N THR A 9 15.47 6.83 12.72
CA THR A 9 14.65 7.54 11.73
C THR A 9 13.28 7.88 12.31
N VAL A 10 12.55 8.77 11.63
CA VAL A 10 11.18 9.15 12.02
C VAL A 10 10.28 7.92 12.00
N ARG A 11 10.45 7.04 11.01
CA ARG A 11 9.79 5.73 10.92
C ARG A 11 10.03 4.88 12.17
N CYS A 12 11.25 4.82 12.71
CA CYS A 12 11.54 4.07 13.94
C CYS A 12 10.76 4.63 15.14
N LEU A 13 10.63 5.95 15.24
CA LEU A 13 9.81 6.60 16.28
C LEU A 13 8.33 6.31 16.06
N CYS A 14 7.80 6.53 14.86
CA CYS A 14 6.41 6.25 14.51
C CYS A 14 6.02 4.79 14.81
N ALA A 15 6.86 3.83 14.45
CA ALA A 15 6.63 2.41 14.74
C ALA A 15 6.59 2.10 16.25
N ALA A 16 7.46 2.74 17.04
CA ALA A 16 7.49 2.55 18.49
C ALA A 16 6.29 3.20 19.20
N TRP A 17 5.80 4.35 18.70
CA TRP A 17 4.67 5.07 19.28
C TRP A 17 3.31 4.53 18.83
N ARG A 18 3.22 3.86 17.68
CA ARG A 18 1.95 3.39 17.09
C ARG A 18 1.09 2.53 18.04
N PRO A 19 1.63 1.61 18.86
CA PRO A 19 0.83 0.82 19.79
C PRO A 19 0.38 1.59 21.05
N LEU A 20 1.06 2.69 21.39
CA LEU A 20 0.87 3.44 22.62
C LEU A 20 0.04 4.72 22.40
N TRP A 21 0.20 5.34 21.25
CA TRP A 21 -0.48 6.58 20.88
C TRP A 21 -0.69 6.65 19.36
N PRO A 22 -1.67 5.91 18.83
CA PRO A 22 -1.96 5.87 17.39
C PRO A 22 -2.24 7.25 16.79
N GLU A 23 -2.90 8.13 17.54
CA GLU A 23 -3.30 9.47 17.10
C GLU A 23 -2.11 10.43 16.90
N CYS A 24 -0.96 10.14 17.51
CA CYS A 24 0.26 10.91 17.33
C CYS A 24 1.16 10.36 16.21
N VAL A 25 0.80 9.23 15.60
CA VAL A 25 1.53 8.63 14.50
C VAL A 25 0.77 8.92 13.21
N LEU A 26 1.43 9.59 12.27
CA LEU A 26 0.86 9.81 10.94
C LEU A 26 0.50 8.46 10.30
N GLN A 27 -0.65 8.41 9.63
CA GLN A 27 -1.11 7.20 8.95
C GLN A 27 -0.10 6.74 7.88
N ARG A 28 0.67 7.69 7.32
CA ARG A 28 1.79 7.47 6.40
C ARG A 28 3.13 7.43 7.17
N ASP A 29 3.69 6.24 7.34
CA ASP A 29 5.04 6.04 7.92
C ASP A 29 6.11 5.66 6.87
N PHE A 30 5.77 5.81 5.58
CA PHE A 30 6.69 5.63 4.46
C PHE A 30 7.58 6.87 4.29
N GLU A 31 8.89 6.68 4.49
CA GLU A 31 9.92 7.69 4.19
C GLU A 31 10.33 7.59 2.71
N GLY A 32 10.58 8.73 2.05
CA GLY A 32 11.10 8.78 0.68
C GLY A 32 10.05 8.95 -0.43
N PHE A 33 8.77 9.10 -0.08
CA PHE A 33 7.71 9.50 -1.00
C PHE A 33 7.31 10.94 -0.72
N GLU A 34 7.13 11.74 -1.77
CA GLU A 34 6.54 13.07 -1.64
C GLU A 34 5.06 12.96 -1.25
N GLU A 35 4.55 13.92 -0.48
CA GLU A 35 3.10 14.09 -0.37
C GLU A 35 2.63 14.69 -1.69
N LEU A 36 2.02 13.85 -2.52
CA LEU A 36 1.34 14.27 -3.72
C LEU A 36 -0.12 14.57 -3.35
N GLU A 37 -0.68 15.59 -3.98
CA GLU A 37 -2.11 15.85 -3.96
C GLU A 37 -2.83 14.66 -4.60
N GLU A 38 -3.97 14.26 -4.05
CA GLU A 38 -4.74 13.10 -4.50
C GLU A 38 -5.10 13.22 -5.99
N GLU A 39 -5.52 14.41 -6.41
CA GLU A 39 -5.80 14.74 -7.81
C GLU A 39 -4.57 14.56 -8.73
N ALA A 40 -3.37 14.85 -8.24
CA ALA A 40 -2.15 14.67 -9.03
C ALA A 40 -1.85 13.17 -9.27
N VAL A 41 -2.10 12.34 -8.26
CA VAL A 41 -1.94 10.89 -8.34
C VAL A 41 -2.97 10.28 -9.30
N VAL A 42 -4.24 10.68 -9.18
CA VAL A 42 -5.33 10.23 -10.09
C VAL A 42 -4.98 10.56 -11.54
N HIS A 43 -4.58 11.80 -11.82
CA HIS A 43 -4.22 12.23 -13.17
C HIS A 43 -3.01 11.45 -13.73
N GLU A 44 -1.99 11.16 -12.91
CA GLU A 44 -0.86 10.33 -13.34
C GLU A 44 -1.28 8.90 -13.69
N ILE A 45 -2.17 8.30 -12.90
CA ILE A 45 -2.70 6.95 -13.13
C ILE A 45 -3.47 6.91 -14.46
N VAL A 46 -4.35 7.89 -14.70
CA VAL A 46 -5.14 7.93 -15.94
C VAL A 46 -4.25 8.15 -17.15
N SER A 47 -3.29 9.08 -17.05
CA SER A 47 -2.29 9.31 -18.11
C SER A 47 -1.52 8.02 -18.44
N LEU A 48 -1.12 7.25 -17.42
CA LEU A 48 -0.44 5.97 -17.61
C LEU A 48 -1.35 4.96 -18.29
N GLY A 49 -2.60 4.78 -17.83
CA GLY A 49 -3.57 3.87 -18.44
C GLY A 49 -3.82 4.18 -19.92
N ASN A 50 -4.08 5.45 -20.22
CA ASN A 50 -4.26 5.94 -21.58
C ASN A 50 -3.00 5.72 -22.44
N SER A 51 -1.80 5.89 -21.89
CA SER A 51 -0.55 5.60 -22.60
C SER A 51 -0.37 4.11 -22.93
N MET A 52 -0.97 3.23 -22.13
CA MET A 52 -0.99 1.78 -22.35
C MET A 52 -2.12 1.34 -23.29
N GLY A 53 -2.96 2.28 -23.77
CA GLY A 53 -4.10 2.01 -24.64
C GLY A 53 -5.34 1.50 -23.89
N LEU A 54 -5.38 1.67 -22.57
CA LEU A 54 -6.60 1.52 -21.78
C LEU A 54 -7.41 2.82 -21.92
N GLU A 55 -8.72 2.73 -21.99
CA GLU A 55 -9.61 3.88 -21.91
C GLU A 55 -9.99 4.01 -20.43
N VAL A 56 -9.36 4.96 -19.73
CA VAL A 56 -9.53 5.18 -18.29
C VAL A 56 -10.11 6.57 -18.07
N ASP A 57 -11.23 6.64 -17.36
CA ASP A 57 -11.91 7.87 -16.92
C ASP A 57 -11.42 8.30 -15.52
N ASP A 58 -11.07 9.59 -15.37
CA ASP A 58 -10.50 10.16 -14.14
C ASP A 58 -11.45 10.06 -12.94
N ASP A 59 -12.76 10.16 -13.16
CA ASP A 59 -13.76 10.30 -12.09
C ASP A 59 -14.24 8.95 -11.53
N ASP A 60 -14.47 7.94 -12.38
CA ASP A 60 -15.14 6.69 -11.98
C ASP A 60 -14.17 5.48 -11.91
N ASP A 61 -13.29 5.30 -12.90
CA ASP A 61 -12.49 4.06 -13.03
C ASP A 61 -11.41 3.93 -11.94
N VAL A 62 -10.82 5.06 -11.52
CA VAL A 62 -9.79 5.06 -10.48
C VAL A 62 -10.42 4.80 -9.10
N GLU A 63 -11.58 5.39 -8.83
CA GLU A 63 -12.32 5.17 -7.58
C GLU A 63 -12.83 3.72 -7.51
N GLU A 64 -13.42 3.19 -8.58
CA GLU A 64 -13.88 1.80 -8.67
C GLU A 64 -12.74 0.83 -8.36
N LEU A 65 -11.57 1.02 -8.96
CA LEU A 65 -10.41 0.16 -8.74
C LEU A 65 -9.95 0.18 -7.29
N VAL A 66 -9.92 1.35 -6.65
CA VAL A 66 -9.55 1.49 -5.24
C VAL A 66 -10.57 0.80 -4.35
N GLU A 67 -11.86 0.99 -4.61
CA GLU A 67 -12.93 0.37 -3.83
C GLU A 67 -12.92 -1.16 -3.95
N GLU A 68 -12.79 -1.71 -5.16
CA GLU A 68 -12.72 -3.16 -5.40
C GLU A 68 -11.59 -3.80 -4.59
N HIS A 69 -10.44 -3.13 -4.53
CA HIS A 69 -9.26 -3.60 -3.82
C HIS A 69 -9.18 -3.17 -2.35
N SER A 70 -10.07 -2.31 -1.87
CA SER A 70 -10.13 -1.89 -0.47
C SER A 70 -10.67 -2.98 0.46
N LYS A 71 -11.35 -3.99 -0.10
CA LYS A 71 -11.93 -5.09 0.66
C LYS A 71 -10.82 -5.92 1.30
N GLU A 72 -10.72 -5.83 2.63
CA GLU A 72 -9.85 -6.72 3.40
C GLU A 72 -10.28 -8.17 3.22
N LEU A 73 -9.28 -9.04 3.01
CA LEU A 73 -9.51 -10.48 2.99
C LEU A 73 -9.92 -10.98 4.37
N SER A 74 -10.94 -11.82 4.41
CA SER A 74 -11.28 -12.58 5.60
C SER A 74 -10.17 -13.57 5.98
N THR A 75 -10.21 -14.05 7.22
CA THR A 75 -9.25 -15.07 7.70
C THR A 75 -9.37 -16.35 6.85
N GLU A 76 -10.58 -16.69 6.42
CA GLU A 76 -10.85 -17.84 5.55
C GLU A 76 -10.24 -17.66 4.15
N GLU A 77 -10.44 -16.50 3.51
CA GLU A 77 -9.86 -16.19 2.19
C GLU A 77 -8.32 -16.20 2.24
N LEU A 78 -7.72 -15.69 3.32
CA LEU A 78 -6.25 -15.73 3.52
C LEU A 78 -5.72 -17.17 3.63
N LEU A 79 -6.43 -18.05 4.34
CA LEU A 79 -6.04 -19.46 4.48
C LEU A 79 -6.15 -20.20 3.14
N GLU A 80 -7.18 -19.91 2.35
CA GLU A 80 -7.36 -20.47 1.02
C GLU A 80 -6.23 -20.04 0.08
N LEU A 81 -5.89 -18.74 0.07
CA LEU A 81 -4.80 -18.20 -0.73
C LEU A 81 -3.45 -18.85 -0.37
N HIS A 82 -3.18 -19.06 0.92
CA HIS A 82 -1.97 -19.74 1.37
C HIS A 82 -1.91 -21.20 0.87
N LYS A 83 -3.04 -21.89 0.82
CA LYS A 83 -3.12 -23.25 0.28
C LYS A 83 -2.86 -23.25 -1.22
N GLU A 84 -3.45 -22.34 -1.98
CA GLU A 84 -3.23 -22.21 -3.42
C GLU A 84 -1.77 -21.91 -3.78
N GLN A 85 -1.14 -21.01 -3.03
CA GLN A 85 0.28 -20.69 -3.20
C GLN A 85 1.17 -21.92 -2.98
N ASN A 86 0.91 -22.69 -1.92
CA ASN A 86 1.63 -23.93 -1.63
C ASN A 86 1.44 -24.98 -2.72
N GLU A 87 0.22 -25.14 -3.27
CA GLU A 87 -0.03 -26.07 -4.37
C GLU A 87 0.65 -25.62 -5.66
N THR A 88 0.67 -24.32 -5.95
CA THR A 88 1.39 -23.76 -7.10
C THR A 88 2.89 -24.01 -6.99
N LEU A 89 3.48 -23.79 -5.81
CA LEU A 89 4.87 -24.12 -5.52
C LEU A 89 5.15 -25.62 -5.75
N LYS A 90 4.33 -26.51 -5.20
CA LYS A 90 4.48 -27.95 -5.41
C LYS A 90 4.40 -28.34 -6.88
N ARG A 91 3.48 -27.75 -7.66
CA ARG A 91 3.37 -27.98 -9.11
C ARG A 91 4.58 -27.45 -9.88
N SER A 92 5.16 -26.33 -9.47
CA SER A 92 6.34 -25.76 -10.12
C SER A 92 7.64 -26.53 -9.85
N LEU A 93 7.63 -27.38 -8.81
CA LEU A 93 8.74 -28.24 -8.42
C LEU A 93 8.72 -29.62 -9.09
N PHE A 94 7.75 -29.87 -9.98
CA PHE A 94 7.57 -31.13 -10.71
C PHE A 94 7.47 -30.87 -12.22
#